data_AF-A0A950CCY2-F1
#
_entry.id   AF-A0A950CCY2-F1
#
_cell.length_a   1.000
_cell.length_b   1.000
_cell.length_c   1.000
_cell.angle_alpha   90.00
_cell.angle_beta   90.00
_cell.angle_gamma   90.00
#
_symmetry.space_group_name_H-M   'P 1'
#
loop_
_entity.id
_entity.type
_entity.pdbx_description
1 polymer ?
#
loop_
_entity_poly.entity_id
_entity_poly.type
_entity_poly.pdbx_seq_one_letter_code
_entity_poly.pdbx_strand_id
1 'polypeptide(L)' 'MFHVVLIEPEIPPNTGNVIRLAANMGCTLHLVQPLGFELT' A
#
# COMPACT_ATOMS: atom_id res chain seq x y z
N MET A 1 -13.22 3.89 10.93
CA MET A 1 -12.30 4.12 9.80
C MET A 1 -11.43 2.88 9.65
N PHE A 2 -11.24 2.34 8.45
CA PHE A 2 -10.44 1.13 8.23
C PHE A 2 -8.99 1.49 7.87
N HIS A 3 -8.06 0.62 8.30
CA HIS A 3 -6.64 0.74 8.01
C HIS A 3 -6.16 -0.52 7.30
N VAL A 4 -5.35 -0.35 6.26
CA VAL A 4 -4.63 -1.41 5.55
C VAL A 4 -3.16 -1.21 5.82
N VAL A 5 -2.45 -2.28 6.21
CA VAL A 5 -1.02 -2.24 6.49
C VAL A 5 -0.32 -3.26 5.60
N LEU A 6 0.58 -2.79 4.74
CA LEU A 6 1.49 -3.66 3.98
C LEU A 6 2.85 -3.67 4.67
N ILE A 7 3.28 -4.85 5.13
CA ILE A 7 4.59 -5.06 5.74
C ILE A 7 5.58 -5.45 4.65
N GLU A 8 6.64 -4.66 4.50
CA GLU A 8 7.75 -4.90 3.57
C GLU A 8 7.30 -5.31 2.15
N PRO A 9 6.45 -4.50 1.49
CA PRO A 9 5.89 -4.90 0.20
C PRO A 9 6.98 -4.98 -0.88
N GLU A 10 7.02 -6.09 -1.60
CA GLU A 10 8.06 -6.36 -2.61
C GLU A 10 7.61 -6.13 -4.05
N ILE A 11 6.30 -6.27 -4.33
CA ILE A 11 5.76 -6.27 -5.70
C ILE A 11 5.03 -4.93 -5.99
N PRO A 12 5.62 -4.02 -6.79
CA PRO A 12 5.04 -2.69 -7.01
C PRO A 12 3.61 -2.70 -7.56
N PRO A 13 3.25 -3.55 -8.54
CA PRO A 13 1.86 -3.62 -9.03
C PRO A 13 0.82 -3.97 -7.95
N ASN A 14 1.18 -4.80 -6.96
CA ASN A 14 0.28 -5.16 -5.86
C ASN A 14 0.04 -3.96 -4.95
N THR A 15 1.11 -3.24 -4.57
CA THR A 15 0.98 -2.01 -3.77
C THR A 15 0.16 -0.96 -4.50
N GLY A 16 0.37 -0.78 -5.81
CA GLY A 16 -0.43 0.14 -6.63
C GLY A 16 -1.93 -0.20 -6.64
N ASN A 17 -2.28 -1.48 -6.76
CA ASN A 17 -3.67 -1.93 -6.67
C ASN A 17 -4.28 -1.69 -5.28
N VAL A 18 -3.51 -1.92 -4.21
CA VAL A 18 -3.95 -1.67 -2.82
C VAL A 18 -4.11 -0.17 -2.56
N ILE A 19 -3.23 0.69 -3.09
CA ILE A 19 -3.37 2.15 -3.03
C ILE A 19 -4.71 2.57 -3.63
N ARG A 20 -5.05 2.06 -4.82
CA ARG A 20 -6.33 2.37 -5.49
C ARG A 20 -7.53 1.86 -4.69
N LEU A 21 -7.45 0.66 -4.14
CA LEU A 21 -8.49 0.13 -3.25
C LEU A 21 -8.69 1.03 -2.02
N ALA A 22 -7.61 1.39 -1.33
CA ALA A 22 -7.67 2.22 -0.13
C ALA A 22 -8.31 3.59 -0.43
N ALA A 23 -7.94 4.22 -1.55
CA ALA A 23 -8.54 5.47 -2.00
C ALA A 23 -10.05 5.33 -2.29
N ASN A 24 -10.46 4.29 -3.01
CA ASN A 24 -11.86 4.05 -3.38
C ASN A 24 -12.75 3.72 -2.16
N MET A 25 -12.18 3.10 -1.13
CA MET A 25 -12.91 2.68 0.07
C MET A 25 -12.83 3.70 1.21
N GLY A 26 -12.08 4.80 1.04
CA GLY A 26 -11.83 5.77 2.12
C GLY A 26 -11.03 5.18 3.29
N CYS A 27 -10.15 4.21 3.01
CA CYS A 27 -9.27 3.58 4.00
C CYS A 27 -7.91 4.26 4.04
N THR A 28 -7.26 4.28 5.20
CA THR A 28 -5.85 4.69 5.31
C THR A 28 -4.93 3.51 4.98
N LEU A 29 -3.96 3.71 4.09
CA LEU A 29 -2.92 2.74 3.78
C LEU A 29 -1.61 3.10 4.48
N HIS A 30 -1.02 2.12 5.16
CA HIS A 30 0.30 2.20 5.77
C HIS A 30 1.26 1.26 5.05
N LEU A 31 2.46 1.75 4.72
CA LEU A 31 3.55 0.96 4.15
C LEU A 31 4.69 0.89 5.17
N VAL A 32 5.02 -0.31 5.63
CA VAL A 32 6.14 -0.54 6.55
C VAL A 32 7.37 -0.92 5.74
N GLN A 33 8.46 -0.20 5.97
CA GLN A 33 9.74 -0.37 5.29
C GLN A 33 10.48 -1.64 5.77
N PRO A 34 11.46 -2.14 4.97
CA PRO A 34 11.87 -1.67 3.64
C PRO A 34 10.85 -1.98 2.54
N LEU A 35 10.73 -1.08 1.56
CA LEU A 35 9.97 -1.37 0.35
C LEU A 35 10.90 -2.07 -0.64
N GLY A 36 10.45 -3.13 -1.31
CA GLY A 36 11.22 -3.81 -2.37
C GLY A 36 11.29 -3.03 -3.68
N PHE A 37 10.82 -1.77 -3.70
CA PHE A 37 10.75 -0.89 -4.85
C PHE A 37 10.79 0.59 -4.41
N GLU A 38 11.08 1.49 -5.35
CA GLU A 38 11.00 2.93 -5.13
C GLU A 38 9.58 3.46 -5.40
N LEU A 39 9.12 4.39 -4.57
CA LEU A 39 7.90 5.15 -4.84
C LEU A 39 8.27 6.34 -5.74
N THR A 40 7.86 6.26 -7.01
CA THR A 40 7.99 7.32 -8.02
C THR A 40 6.74 8.17 -8.12
#